data_AF-A0A182T008-F1
#
_entry.id   AF-A0A182T008-F1
#
_cell.length_a   1.000
_cell.length_b   1.000
_cell.length_c   1.000
_cell.angle_alpha   90.00
_cell.angle_beta   90.00
_cell.angle_gamma   90.00
#
_symmetry.space_group_name_H-M   'P 1'
#
loop_
_entity.id
_entity.type
_entity.pdbx_description
1 polymer ?
#
loop_
_entity_poly.entity_id
_entity_poly.type
_entity_poly.pdbx_seq_one_letter_code
_entity_poly.pdbx_strand_id
1 'polypeptide(L)'
;MYGRPQLIVNTLMEQIRKTPMPRVEKLDTLVEYGVMVEEINAAVRTSGLALRYDGPLLEELVGRLPPVVAFLWGMQRVGKAPASLGDFSEWMRTAKEAALIASPSSTRTDEKRATKHLNVHVPTEQLRVYGDIGMLVASHVGAV
;
A
#
# COMPACT_ATOMS: atom_id res chain seq x y z
N MET A 1 -24.80 -29.80 -3.62
CA MET A 1 -24.68 -28.33 -3.48
C MET A 1 -23.34 -27.88 -4.06
N TYR A 2 -23.29 -27.40 -5.31
CA TYR A 2 -22.06 -26.97 -6.01
C TYR A 2 -22.09 -25.46 -6.35
N GLY A 3 -22.59 -24.62 -5.45
CA GLY A 3 -22.82 -23.19 -5.73
C GLY A 3 -21.84 -22.23 -5.04
N ARG A 4 -21.39 -22.55 -3.82
CA ARG A 4 -20.56 -21.63 -3.01
C ARG A 4 -19.09 -21.52 -3.45
N PRO A 5 -18.40 -22.61 -3.85
CA PRO A 5 -16.97 -22.50 -4.15
C PRO A 5 -16.69 -21.84 -5.51
N GLN A 6 -17.55 -22.08 -6.51
CA GLN A 6 -17.48 -21.40 -7.80
C GLN A 6 -17.72 -19.88 -7.66
N LEU A 7 -18.64 -19.47 -6.78
CA LEU A 7 -18.90 -18.06 -6.53
C LEU A 7 -17.67 -17.36 -5.93
N ILE A 8 -17.02 -17.97 -4.94
CA ILE A 8 -15.80 -17.43 -4.31
C ILE A 8 -14.71 -17.23 -5.37
N VAL A 9 -14.45 -18.24 -6.20
CA VAL A 9 -13.42 -18.14 -7.25
C VAL A 9 -13.77 -17.08 -8.28
N ASN A 10 -15.02 -17.00 -8.72
CA ASN A 10 -15.43 -15.98 -9.68
C ASN A 10 -15.23 -14.57 -9.11
N THR A 11 -15.54 -14.37 -7.82
CA THR A 11 -15.27 -13.11 -7.13
C THR A 11 -13.76 -12.82 -7.07
N LEU A 12 -12.92 -13.81 -6.74
CA LEU A 12 -11.46 -13.64 -6.70
C LEU A 12 -10.89 -13.31 -8.08
N MET A 13 -11.34 -14.01 -9.13
CA MET A 13 -10.95 -13.72 -10.52
C MET A 13 -11.37 -12.32 -10.94
N GLU A 14 -12.58 -11.89 -10.57
CA GLU A 14 -13.07 -10.55 -10.85
C GLU A 14 -12.26 -9.48 -10.10
N GLN A 15 -11.87 -9.75 -8.85
CA GLN A 15 -10.96 -8.89 -8.08
C GLN A 15 -9.62 -8.73 -8.79
N ILE A 16 -8.97 -9.83 -9.22
CA ILE A 16 -7.69 -9.80 -9.96
C ILE A 16 -7.79 -8.92 -11.20
N ARG A 17 -8.89 -9.05 -11.96
CA ARG A 17 -9.13 -8.31 -13.20
C ARG A 17 -9.36 -6.82 -12.97
N LYS A 18 -9.98 -6.45 -11.84
CA LYS A 18 -10.25 -5.06 -11.47
C LYS A 18 -9.01 -4.37 -10.88
N THR A 19 -8.13 -5.10 -10.20
CA THR A 19 -6.89 -4.54 -9.63
C THR A 19 -6.00 -3.98 -10.74
N PRO A 20 -5.59 -2.71 -10.70
CA PRO A 20 -4.75 -2.13 -11.75
C PRO A 20 -3.45 -2.94 -11.93
N MET A 21 -2.98 -3.05 -13.18
CA MET A 21 -1.71 -3.75 -13.45
C MET A 21 -0.57 -3.00 -12.74
N PRO A 22 0.27 -3.70 -11.95
CA PRO A 22 1.40 -3.08 -11.29
C PRO A 22 2.36 -2.51 -12.34
N ARG A 23 3.07 -1.44 -12.00
CA ARG A 23 3.99 -0.74 -12.89
C ARG A 23 5.38 -0.75 -12.30
N VAL A 24 6.38 -1.07 -13.10
CA VAL A 24 7.78 -1.19 -12.63
C VAL A 24 8.38 0.16 -12.26
N GLU A 25 7.85 1.24 -12.84
CA GLU A 25 8.26 2.62 -12.57
C GLU A 25 7.63 3.15 -11.28
N LYS A 26 6.60 2.46 -10.75
CA LYS A 26 5.88 2.85 -9.54
C LYS A 26 5.83 1.68 -8.57
N LEU A 27 6.90 1.51 -7.79
CA LEU A 27 7.05 0.41 -6.84
C LEU A 27 5.88 0.26 -5.85
N ASP A 28 5.22 1.36 -5.47
CA ASP A 28 4.03 1.32 -4.61
C ASP A 28 2.91 0.44 -5.21
N THR A 29 2.72 0.49 -6.53
CA THR A 29 1.70 -0.34 -7.20
C THR A 29 2.07 -1.83 -7.17
N LEU A 30 3.37 -2.14 -7.14
CA LEU A 30 3.86 -3.51 -6.97
C LEU A 30 3.67 -4.00 -5.52
N VAL A 31 3.81 -3.10 -4.55
CA VAL A 31 3.55 -3.38 -3.13
C VAL A 31 2.07 -3.70 -2.92
N GLU A 32 1.16 -2.85 -3.42
CA GLU A 32 -0.29 -3.06 -3.36
C GLU A 32 -0.69 -4.38 -4.03
N TYR A 33 -0.10 -4.68 -5.19
CA TYR A 33 -0.32 -5.94 -5.88
C TYR A 33 0.11 -7.13 -5.03
N GLY A 34 1.26 -7.04 -4.35
CA GLY A 34 1.75 -8.09 -3.46
C GLY A 34 0.84 -8.36 -2.26
N VAL A 35 0.24 -7.31 -1.69
CA VAL A 35 -0.76 -7.46 -0.61
C VAL A 35 -1.99 -8.21 -1.13
N MET A 36 -2.53 -7.80 -2.28
CA MET A 36 -3.68 -8.45 -2.91
C MET A 36 -3.42 -9.94 -3.21
N VAL A 37 -2.23 -10.29 -3.70
CA VAL A 37 -1.84 -11.70 -3.94
C VAL A 37 -1.85 -12.52 -2.64
N GLU A 38 -1.36 -11.96 -1.54
CA GLU A 38 -1.39 -12.62 -0.23
C GLU A 38 -2.82 -12.87 0.26
N GLU A 39 -3.70 -11.87 0.11
CA GLU A 39 -5.12 -11.99 0.47
C GLU A 39 -5.83 -13.07 -0.35
N ILE A 40 -5.60 -13.12 -1.65
CA ILE A 40 -6.18 -14.14 -2.54
C ILE A 40 -5.67 -15.54 -2.16
N ASN A 41 -4.36 -15.70 -1.98
CA ASN A 41 -3.80 -16.99 -1.56
C ASN A 41 -4.37 -17.44 -0.19
N ALA A 42 -4.55 -16.52 0.76
CA ALA A 42 -5.19 -16.81 2.04
C ALA A 42 -6.67 -17.22 1.87
N ALA A 43 -7.44 -16.50 1.04
CA ALA A 43 -8.83 -16.81 0.74
C ALA A 43 -9.01 -18.20 0.07
N VAL A 44 -8.12 -18.56 -0.86
CA VAL A 44 -8.12 -19.86 -1.53
C VAL A 44 -7.81 -21.00 -0.56
N ARG A 45 -6.84 -20.80 0.35
CA ARG A 45 -6.47 -21.78 1.37
C ARG A 45 -7.58 -21.99 2.39
N THR A 46 -8.16 -20.93 2.90
CA THR A 46 -9.25 -20.99 3.90
C THR A 46 -10.53 -21.59 3.32
N SER A 47 -10.79 -21.42 2.02
CA SER A 47 -11.96 -22.00 1.36
C SER A 47 -11.77 -23.46 0.92
N GLY A 48 -10.56 -24.02 1.06
CA GLY A 48 -10.25 -25.39 0.63
C GLY A 48 -10.22 -25.59 -0.89
N LEU A 49 -10.03 -24.50 -1.65
CA LEU A 49 -10.15 -24.49 -3.12
C LEU A 49 -8.82 -24.63 -3.87
N ALA A 50 -7.71 -24.66 -3.13
CA ALA A 50 -6.36 -24.71 -3.67
C ALA A 50 -6.19 -25.79 -4.75
N LEU A 51 -6.62 -27.03 -4.50
CA LEU A 51 -6.37 -28.15 -5.41
C LEU A 51 -6.99 -28.00 -6.81
N ARG A 52 -8.09 -27.24 -6.92
CA ARG A 52 -8.87 -27.13 -8.16
C ARG A 52 -8.63 -25.81 -8.90
N TYR A 53 -8.26 -24.75 -8.18
CA TYR A 53 -8.22 -23.40 -8.73
C TYR A 53 -6.85 -22.72 -8.63
N ASP A 54 -5.83 -23.39 -8.07
CA ASP A 54 -4.46 -22.87 -8.01
C ASP A 54 -3.93 -22.45 -9.38
N GLY A 55 -4.04 -23.33 -10.37
CA GLY A 55 -3.51 -23.11 -11.72
C GLY A 55 -4.13 -21.89 -12.40
N PRO A 56 -5.46 -21.83 -12.59
CA PRO A 56 -6.11 -20.69 -13.25
C PRO A 56 -5.88 -19.36 -12.53
N LEU A 57 -5.90 -19.33 -11.19
CA LEU A 57 -5.65 -18.11 -10.43
C LEU A 57 -4.19 -17.66 -10.57
N LEU A 58 -3.25 -18.61 -10.55
CA LEU A 58 -1.84 -18.34 -10.78
C LEU A 58 -1.61 -17.77 -12.18
N GLU A 59 -2.18 -18.36 -13.21
CA GLU A 59 -2.06 -17.88 -14.60
C GLU A 59 -2.59 -16.46 -14.75
N GLU A 60 -3.77 -16.17 -14.20
CA GLU A 60 -4.34 -14.82 -14.24
C GLU A 60 -3.45 -13.82 -13.48
N LEU A 61 -2.96 -14.17 -12.29
CA LEU A 61 -2.08 -13.31 -11.50
C LEU A 61 -0.72 -13.05 -12.17
N VAL A 62 -0.11 -14.06 -12.79
CA VAL A 62 1.15 -13.88 -13.52
C VAL A 62 0.92 -13.06 -14.78
N GLY A 63 -0.21 -13.26 -15.48
CA GLY A 63 -0.59 -12.51 -16.67
C GLY A 63 -0.81 -11.01 -16.44
N ARG A 64 -1.05 -10.58 -15.20
CA ARG A 64 -1.18 -9.17 -14.83
C ARG A 64 0.15 -8.46 -14.57
N LEU A 65 1.24 -9.21 -14.40
CA LEU A 65 2.54 -8.63 -14.11
C LEU A 65 3.14 -7.92 -15.33
N PRO A 66 3.93 -6.85 -15.13
CA PRO A 66 4.82 -6.33 -16.14
C PRO A 66 5.72 -7.43 -16.71
N PRO A 67 6.06 -7.39 -18.01
CA PRO A 67 6.86 -8.43 -18.66
C PRO A 67 8.17 -8.76 -17.94
N VAL A 68 8.89 -7.75 -17.45
CA VAL A 68 10.14 -7.96 -16.71
C VAL A 68 9.93 -8.64 -15.36
N VAL A 69 8.83 -8.34 -14.66
CA VAL A 69 8.50 -8.96 -13.36
C VAL A 69 8.03 -10.39 -13.57
N ALA A 70 7.24 -10.66 -14.61
CA ALA A 70 6.86 -12.01 -15.02
C ALA A 70 8.10 -12.84 -15.43
N PHE A 71 9.05 -12.24 -16.12
CA PHE A 71 10.32 -12.89 -16.46
C PHE A 71 11.13 -13.28 -15.21
N LEU A 72 11.23 -12.39 -14.21
CA LEU A 72 11.91 -12.69 -12.94
C LEU A 72 11.22 -13.84 -12.18
N TRP A 73 9.89 -13.88 -12.19
CA TRP A 73 9.14 -15.04 -11.69
C TRP A 73 9.51 -16.32 -12.46
N GLY A 74 9.52 -16.26 -13.79
CA GLY A 74 9.91 -17.38 -14.65
C GLY A 74 11.30 -17.92 -14.33
N MET A 75 12.29 -17.03 -14.15
CA MET A 75 13.65 -17.38 -13.74
C MET A 75 13.66 -18.14 -12.41
N GLN A 76 12.85 -17.69 -11.44
CA GLN A 76 12.75 -18.35 -10.13
C GLN A 76 12.16 -19.77 -10.23
N ARG A 77 11.45 -20.10 -11.32
CA ARG A 77 10.81 -21.41 -11.54
C ARG A 77 11.62 -22.40 -12.38
N VAL A 78 12.71 -21.97 -13.03
CA VAL A 78 13.54 -22.86 -13.85
C VAL A 78 14.06 -24.03 -13.02
N GLY A 79 13.82 -25.26 -13.50
CA GLY A 79 14.26 -26.50 -12.85
C GLY A 79 13.46 -26.91 -11.60
N LYS A 80 12.34 -26.23 -11.29
CA LYS A 80 11.46 -26.57 -10.16
C LYS A 80 10.22 -27.32 -10.64
N ALA A 81 9.52 -27.95 -9.69
CA ALA A 81 8.22 -28.58 -9.91
C ALA A 81 7.18 -27.59 -10.49
N PRO A 82 5.99 -28.03 -10.93
CA PRO A 82 4.91 -27.12 -11.30
C PRO A 82 4.62 -26.11 -10.18
N ALA A 83 4.44 -24.85 -10.56
CA ALA A 83 4.23 -23.76 -9.60
C ALA A 83 2.83 -23.81 -8.99
N SER A 84 2.77 -23.57 -7.68
CA SER A 84 1.53 -23.36 -6.94
C SER A 84 1.26 -21.86 -6.74
N LEU A 85 0.00 -21.50 -6.44
CA LEU A 85 -0.36 -20.14 -6.00
C LEU A 85 0.38 -19.77 -4.72
N GLY A 86 0.67 -20.76 -3.87
CA GLY A 86 1.50 -20.60 -2.68
C GLY A 86 2.91 -20.13 -3.00
N ASP A 87 3.56 -20.80 -3.93
CA ASP A 87 4.93 -20.48 -4.36
C ASP A 87 5.00 -19.06 -4.92
N PHE A 88 3.97 -18.67 -5.68
CA PHE A 88 3.86 -17.33 -6.23
C PHE A 88 3.62 -16.28 -5.16
N SER A 89 2.74 -16.55 -4.20
CA SER A 89 2.47 -15.64 -3.08
C SER A 89 3.70 -15.43 -2.20
N GLU A 90 4.49 -16.48 -1.96
CA GLU A 90 5.75 -16.37 -1.22
C GLU A 90 6.78 -15.54 -1.99
N TRP A 91 6.96 -15.80 -3.27
CA TRP A 91 7.86 -15.00 -4.10
C TRP A 91 7.43 -13.53 -4.17
N MET A 92 6.12 -13.28 -4.33
CA MET A 92 5.57 -11.93 -4.40
C MET A 92 5.72 -11.18 -3.08
N ARG A 93 5.68 -11.86 -1.93
CA ARG A 93 6.03 -11.27 -0.63
C ARG A 93 7.46 -10.75 -0.62
N THR A 94 8.42 -11.55 -1.09
CA THR A 94 9.82 -11.12 -1.20
C THR A 94 9.97 -9.94 -2.16
N ALA A 95 9.26 -9.96 -3.31
CA ALA A 95 9.28 -8.85 -4.26
C ALA A 95 8.68 -7.56 -3.67
N LYS A 96 7.58 -7.68 -2.91
CA LYS A 96 6.95 -6.59 -2.15
C LYS A 96 7.92 -5.99 -1.12
N GLU A 97 8.59 -6.83 -0.33
CA GLU A 97 9.58 -6.39 0.66
C GLU A 97 10.78 -5.69 -0.01
N ALA A 98 11.28 -6.24 -1.11
CA ALA A 98 12.36 -5.62 -1.90
C ALA A 98 11.93 -4.26 -2.47
N ALA A 99 10.70 -4.14 -2.97
CA ALA A 99 10.13 -2.87 -3.44
C ALA A 99 10.07 -1.84 -2.31
N LEU A 100 9.61 -2.23 -1.10
CA LEU A 100 9.58 -1.35 0.07
C LEU A 100 10.99 -0.88 0.49
N ILE A 101 12.02 -1.72 0.36
CA ILE A 101 13.41 -1.36 0.65
C ILE A 101 13.96 -0.40 -0.42
N ALA A 102 13.64 -0.63 -1.69
CA ALA A 102 14.13 0.14 -2.82
C ALA A 102 13.43 1.49 -2.98
N SER A 103 12.20 1.64 -2.47
CA SER A 103 11.49 2.92 -2.47
C SER A 103 12.23 3.93 -1.60
N PRO A 104 12.63 5.11 -2.13
CA PRO A 104 13.25 6.16 -1.33
C PRO A 104 12.30 6.57 -0.20
N SER A 105 12.83 6.66 1.01
CA SER A 105 12.11 6.76 2.30
C SER A 105 11.26 8.03 2.53
N SER A 106 10.85 8.77 1.49
CA SER A 106 10.07 10.00 1.63
C SER A 106 8.56 9.79 1.85
N THR A 107 8.08 8.56 1.87
CA THR A 107 6.68 8.20 2.20
C THR A 107 6.61 7.04 3.19
N ARG A 108 7.54 6.98 4.16
CA ARG A 108 7.11 6.52 5.49
C ARG A 108 6.15 7.60 5.97
N THR A 109 4.87 7.47 5.64
CA THR A 109 3.81 8.35 6.14
C THR A 109 4.05 8.55 7.63
N ASP A 110 4.48 9.75 7.96
CA ASP A 110 4.42 10.37 9.27
C ASP A 110 2.94 10.45 9.68
N GLU A 111 2.32 9.30 9.94
CA GLU A 111 0.99 9.19 10.53
C GLU A 111 1.09 9.14 12.07
N LYS A 112 2.15 9.73 12.61
CA LYS A 112 2.22 10.12 14.03
C LYS A 112 2.67 11.58 14.13
N ARG A 113 1.67 12.46 14.18
CA ARG A 113 1.72 13.85 14.66
C ARG A 113 2.56 14.83 13.84
N ALA A 114 1.92 15.57 12.94
CA ALA A 114 2.22 16.99 12.78
C ALA A 114 1.04 17.75 12.17
N THR A 115 0.31 18.44 13.05
CA THR A 115 -0.34 19.73 12.82
C THR A 115 -1.38 19.82 11.70
N LYS A 116 -2.63 19.57 12.10
CA LYS A 116 -3.81 20.29 11.64
C LYS A 116 -3.51 21.80 11.58
N HIS A 117 -3.33 22.36 10.38
CA HIS A 117 -3.48 23.80 10.17
C HIS A 117 -4.98 24.11 10.02
N LEU A 118 -5.63 24.41 11.15
CA LEU A 118 -6.94 25.06 11.15
C LEU A 118 -6.70 26.56 10.93
N ASN A 119 -7.02 27.08 9.75
CA ASN A 119 -7.15 28.52 9.56
C ASN A 119 -8.40 29.00 10.33
N VAL A 120 -8.19 29.55 11.52
CA VAL A 120 -9.22 30.31 12.24
C VAL A 120 -9.21 31.72 11.67
N HIS A 121 -10.25 32.08 10.93
CA HIS A 121 -10.49 33.47 10.57
C HIS A 121 -11.18 34.16 11.76
N VAL A 122 -10.41 34.94 12.53
CA VAL A 122 -10.96 35.85 13.54
C VAL A 122 -11.45 37.11 12.81
N PRO A 123 -12.74 37.49 12.91
CA PRO A 123 -13.18 38.78 12.39
C PRO A 123 -12.53 39.88 13.24
N THR A 124 -11.68 40.70 12.63
CA THR A 124 -11.10 41.88 13.27
C THR A 124 -12.19 42.93 13.42
N GLU A 125 -12.82 43.00 14.61
CA GLU A 125 -13.61 44.15 15.01
C GLU A 125 -12.70 45.39 15.11
N GLN A 126 -13.19 46.44 14.47
CA GLN A 126 -12.64 47.79 14.50
C GLN A 126 -12.56 48.30 15.94
N LEU A 127 -11.38 48.71 16.38
CA LEU A 127 -11.24 49.63 17.51
C LEU A 127 -10.29 50.77 17.16
N ARG A 128 -10.95 51.92 16.99
CA ARG A 128 -10.48 53.30 16.83
C ARG A 128 -9.17 53.61 17.55
N VAL A 129 -8.29 54.27 16.79
CA VAL A 129 -7.17 55.08 17.27
C VAL A 129 -7.69 56.30 18.06
N TYR A 130 -7.32 56.38 19.33
CA TYR A 130 -7.19 57.56 20.20
C TYR A 130 -6.39 57.05 21.41
N GLY A 131 -5.31 57.61 21.92
CA GLY A 131 -4.50 58.78 21.67
C GLY A 131 -3.50 58.83 22.84
N ASP A 132 -2.33 59.40 22.58
CA ASP A 132 -1.47 60.09 23.56
C ASP A 132 -0.83 59.37 24.78
N ILE A 133 0.50 59.53 24.81
CA ILE A 133 1.35 59.85 25.99
C ILE A 133 1.74 58.70 26.96
N GLY A 134 3.04 58.39 26.93
CA GLY A 134 3.86 58.52 28.15
C GLY A 134 4.49 57.26 28.77
N MET A 135 5.83 57.30 28.87
CA MET A 135 6.72 56.65 29.87
C MET A 135 6.76 55.11 29.92
N LEU A 136 7.89 54.46 29.58
CA LEU A 136 9.16 54.36 30.34
C LEU A 136 8.98 53.64 31.68
N VAL A 137 9.47 52.39 31.79
CA VAL A 137 10.28 51.86 32.91
C VAL A 137 11.01 50.58 32.46
N ALA A 138 12.33 50.58 32.63
CA ALA A 138 13.21 49.43 32.60
C ALA A 138 13.19 48.69 33.96
N SER A 139 13.37 47.38 33.97
CA SER A 139 14.06 46.74 35.10
C SER A 139 14.66 45.39 34.69
N HIS A 140 16.00 45.35 34.72
CA HIS A 140 16.83 44.17 34.80
C HIS A 140 17.26 44.02 36.28
N VAL A 141 17.86 42.87 36.66
CA VAL A 141 18.35 42.45 38.00
C VAL A 141 17.33 41.57 38.76
N GLY A 142 17.68 40.42 39.35
CA GLY A 142 18.95 39.73 39.56
C GLY A 142 18.68 38.28 40.02
N ALA A 143 19.59 37.36 39.73
CA ALA A 143 20.56 36.80 40.69
C ALA A 143 19.98 35.71 41.61
N VAL A 144 20.43 34.46 41.44
CA VAL A 144 21.39 33.77 42.32
C VAL A 144 22.23 32.83 41.47
#